data_AF-A0AAX6QU86-F1
#
_entry.id   AF-A0AAX6QU86-F1
#
_cell.length_a   1.000
_cell.length_b   1.000
_cell.length_c   1.000
_cell.angle_alpha   90.00
_cell.angle_beta   90.00
_cell.angle_gamma   90.00
#
_symmetry.space_group_name_H-M   'P 1'
#
loop_
_entity.id
_entity.type
_entity.pdbx_description
1 polymer ?
#
loop_
_entity_poly.entity_id
_entity_poly.type
_entity_poly.pdbx_seq_one_letter_code
_entity_poly.pdbx_strand_id
1 'polypeptide(L)'
;MGEPGSLDSGDPAGVRSWCLRRVGMDAEWLLLEDGREVSIGRGFGVTYQLVSKICPLMISRNHCVLKQNPEGQWTIMDNKSLNGVWLNRERLEPLKFYFIHKGDQIQLGVPLQNKGLEKEQVEALKQQLAQALQEHQTLMEELNRSKKDFETIIQAKNKELEQTKEEKQKVQAQKEEVLSHMNDVLENELQCIICSEYFIEAVTLNCAHSFCSYCISEWMKRKIECPICRKDIKSKTHSLVLDNCIDKMVDNLSSEVKERRIDLIRERKVLGSRPKALRTSAKRLS
;
A
#
# COMPACT_ATOMS: atom_id res chain seq x y z
N MET A 1 68.17 -6.89 -28.63
CA MET A 1 68.64 -8.25 -28.98
C MET A 1 69.90 -8.58 -28.18
N GLY A 2 70.09 -9.83 -27.78
CA GLY A 2 71.32 -10.38 -27.19
C GLY A 2 71.57 -11.76 -27.81
N GLU A 3 72.83 -12.20 -27.85
CA GLU A 3 73.24 -13.46 -28.49
C GLU A 3 72.64 -14.70 -27.79
N PRO A 4 72.25 -15.76 -28.54
CA PRO A 4 72.01 -17.07 -27.95
C PRO A 4 73.32 -17.85 -27.82
N GLY A 5 73.50 -18.46 -26.65
CA GLY A 5 74.60 -19.35 -26.36
C GLY A 5 74.69 -20.53 -27.33
N SER A 6 75.93 -20.97 -27.53
CA SER A 6 76.35 -22.15 -28.26
C SER A 6 75.49 -23.38 -27.98
N LEU A 7 74.84 -23.90 -29.02
CA LEU A 7 74.41 -25.29 -29.10
C LEU A 7 74.96 -25.86 -30.41
N ASP A 8 75.98 -26.69 -30.24
CA ASP A 8 76.59 -27.52 -31.26
C ASP A 8 75.65 -28.70 -31.55
N SER A 9 75.02 -28.67 -32.73
CA SER A 9 74.55 -29.87 -33.43
C SER A 9 74.27 -29.49 -34.88
N GLY A 10 75.08 -30.01 -35.79
CA GLY A 10 75.13 -29.64 -37.20
C GLY A 10 73.80 -29.72 -37.96
N ASP A 11 73.49 -28.64 -38.66
CA ASP A 11 72.62 -28.58 -39.83
C ASP A 11 73.23 -27.56 -40.81
N PRO A 12 73.35 -27.84 -42.13
CA PRO A 12 74.21 -27.09 -43.03
C PRO A 12 73.44 -25.93 -43.69
N ALA A 13 73.31 -24.81 -42.98
CA ALA A 13 73.22 -23.44 -43.52
C ALA A 13 73.04 -22.44 -42.36
N GLY A 14 74.09 -21.72 -42.00
CA GLY A 14 74.03 -20.64 -40.99
C GLY A 14 73.28 -19.40 -41.50
N VAL A 15 71.97 -19.51 -41.70
CA VAL A 15 71.11 -18.40 -42.13
C VAL A 15 70.78 -17.54 -40.91
N ARG A 16 71.25 -16.29 -40.89
CA ARG A 16 70.87 -15.30 -39.88
C ARG A 16 69.46 -14.80 -40.18
N SER A 17 68.47 -15.12 -39.34
CA SER A 17 67.11 -14.62 -39.49
C SER A 17 66.83 -13.38 -38.63
N TRP A 18 66.02 -12.46 -39.13
CA TRP A 18 65.54 -11.32 -38.36
C TRP A 18 64.43 -11.75 -37.40
N CYS A 19 64.37 -11.15 -36.21
CA CYS A 19 63.30 -11.41 -35.24
C CYS A 19 63.00 -10.19 -34.37
N LEU A 20 61.78 -10.13 -33.84
CA LEU A 20 61.37 -9.17 -32.81
C LEU A 20 61.48 -9.83 -31.45
N ARG A 21 62.45 -9.38 -30.64
CA ARG A 21 62.58 -9.79 -29.23
C ARG A 21 61.69 -8.92 -28.36
N ARG A 22 60.88 -9.55 -27.52
CA ARG A 22 60.05 -8.86 -26.52
C ARG A 22 60.92 -8.27 -25.41
N VAL A 23 60.87 -6.95 -25.25
CA VAL A 23 61.65 -6.26 -24.21
C VAL A 23 61.19 -6.71 -22.82
N GLY A 24 62.14 -7.11 -21.96
CA GLY A 24 61.86 -7.61 -20.61
C GLY A 24 61.46 -9.09 -20.52
N MET A 25 61.52 -9.84 -21.63
CA MET A 25 61.30 -11.28 -21.66
C MET A 25 62.40 -11.97 -22.48
N ASP A 26 62.81 -13.16 -22.06
CA ASP A 26 63.88 -13.94 -22.72
C ASP A 26 63.33 -15.11 -23.56
N ALA A 27 62.02 -15.14 -23.84
CA ALA A 27 61.33 -16.13 -24.67
C ALA A 27 60.30 -15.48 -25.61
N GLU A 28 59.69 -16.27 -26.50
CA GLU A 28 58.58 -15.87 -27.42
C GLU A 28 58.94 -14.76 -28.42
N TRP A 29 60.03 -14.95 -29.17
CA TRP A 29 60.45 -14.01 -30.20
C TRP A 29 59.62 -14.21 -31.47
N LEU A 30 59.26 -13.12 -32.14
CA LEU A 30 58.51 -13.18 -33.39
C LEU A 30 59.50 -13.25 -34.56
N LEU A 31 59.56 -14.38 -35.24
CA LEU A 31 60.46 -14.59 -36.39
C LEU A 31 59.97 -13.79 -37.61
N LEU A 32 60.89 -13.10 -38.26
CA LEU A 32 60.67 -12.41 -39.53
C LEU A 32 61.31 -13.26 -40.64
N GLU A 33 60.49 -14.11 -41.27
CA GLU A 33 60.92 -14.99 -42.36
C GLU A 33 61.14 -14.17 -43.64
N ASP A 34 62.34 -14.29 -44.25
CA ASP A 34 62.68 -13.57 -45.47
C ASP A 34 61.68 -13.89 -46.60
N GLY A 35 61.28 -12.85 -47.34
CA GLY A 35 60.32 -12.93 -48.43
C GLY A 35 58.85 -13.09 -48.00
N ARG A 36 58.53 -13.14 -46.71
CA ARG A 36 57.14 -13.20 -46.21
C ARG A 36 56.70 -11.93 -45.52
N GLU A 37 55.43 -11.61 -45.70
CA GLU A 37 54.76 -10.57 -44.91
C GLU A 37 54.39 -11.13 -43.54
N VAL A 38 54.74 -10.38 -42.48
CA VAL A 38 54.45 -10.72 -41.09
C VAL A 38 53.44 -9.73 -40.55
N SER A 39 52.22 -10.19 -40.30
CA SER A 39 51.16 -9.38 -39.69
C SER A 39 51.05 -9.67 -38.20
N ILE A 40 50.87 -8.62 -37.39
CA ILE A 40 50.74 -8.72 -35.93
C ILE A 40 49.43 -8.07 -35.51
N GLY A 41 48.67 -8.72 -34.65
CA GLY A 41 47.41 -8.19 -34.12
C GLY A 41 46.71 -9.16 -33.19
N ARG A 42 45.51 -8.83 -32.73
CA ARG A 42 44.71 -9.75 -31.88
C ARG A 42 43.74 -10.65 -32.65
N GLY A 43 43.57 -10.41 -33.96
CA GLY A 43 42.67 -11.18 -34.82
C GLY A 43 43.20 -12.58 -35.09
N PHE A 44 42.36 -13.46 -35.62
CA PHE A 44 42.78 -14.84 -35.97
C PHE A 44 43.48 -14.95 -37.32
N GLY A 45 43.39 -13.91 -38.18
CA GLY A 45 43.95 -13.92 -39.54
C GLY A 45 45.35 -13.29 -39.66
N VAL A 46 46.06 -13.10 -38.55
CA VAL A 46 47.41 -12.52 -38.53
C VAL A 46 48.48 -13.59 -38.36
N THR A 47 49.71 -13.29 -38.76
CA THR A 47 50.87 -14.19 -38.59
C THR A 47 51.16 -14.42 -37.10
N TYR A 48 51.15 -13.37 -36.28
CA TYR A 48 51.34 -13.46 -34.84
C TYR A 48 50.17 -12.83 -34.07
N GLN A 49 49.43 -13.69 -33.37
CA GLN A 49 48.31 -13.28 -32.54
C GLN A 49 48.77 -12.85 -31.14
N LEU A 50 48.58 -11.58 -30.79
CA LEU A 50 48.86 -11.04 -29.47
C LEU A 50 47.58 -10.88 -28.65
N VAL A 51 47.47 -11.63 -27.55
CA VAL A 51 46.32 -11.58 -26.63
C VAL A 51 46.79 -11.19 -25.23
N SER A 52 46.34 -10.05 -24.73
CA SER A 52 46.60 -9.62 -23.35
C SER A 52 45.41 -9.95 -22.47
N LYS A 53 45.64 -10.66 -21.35
CA LYS A 53 44.62 -10.87 -20.31
C LYS A 53 44.24 -9.58 -19.58
N ILE A 54 45.18 -8.63 -19.49
CA ILE A 54 45.02 -7.39 -18.72
C ILE A 54 44.28 -6.34 -19.54
N CYS A 55 44.60 -6.22 -20.84
CA CYS A 55 43.96 -5.26 -21.74
C CYS A 55 43.69 -5.87 -23.12
N PRO A 56 42.64 -6.69 -23.28
CA PRO A 56 42.35 -7.42 -24.53
C PRO A 56 42.14 -6.53 -25.76
N LEU A 57 41.76 -5.26 -25.55
CA LEU A 57 41.47 -4.30 -26.61
C LEU A 57 42.63 -3.35 -26.94
N MET A 58 43.78 -3.45 -26.24
CA MET A 58 44.95 -2.61 -26.47
C MET A 58 45.51 -2.78 -27.90
N ILE A 59 45.47 -4.01 -28.41
CA ILE A 59 46.00 -4.35 -29.73
C ILE A 59 44.82 -4.48 -30.73
N SER A 60 44.84 -3.76 -31.85
CA SER A 60 43.89 -3.95 -32.97
C SER A 60 43.91 -5.36 -33.55
N ARG A 61 42.83 -5.76 -34.24
CA ARG A 61 42.72 -7.09 -34.88
C ARG A 61 43.83 -7.34 -35.89
N ASN A 62 44.11 -6.36 -36.75
CA ASN A 62 45.31 -6.23 -37.56
C ASN A 62 45.98 -4.93 -37.09
N HIS A 63 47.14 -5.01 -36.44
CA HIS A 63 47.74 -3.87 -35.76
C HIS A 63 48.87 -3.27 -36.59
N CYS A 64 49.85 -4.09 -36.97
CA CYS A 64 50.93 -3.67 -37.85
C CYS A 64 51.34 -4.82 -38.78
N VAL A 65 52.07 -4.45 -39.82
CA VAL A 65 52.59 -5.36 -40.84
C VAL A 65 54.07 -5.06 -41.05
N LEU A 66 54.88 -6.12 -41.08
CA LEU A 66 56.30 -6.06 -41.42
C LEU A 66 56.55 -6.81 -42.72
N LYS A 67 57.33 -6.23 -43.61
CA LYS A 67 57.72 -6.87 -44.88
C LYS A 67 59.02 -6.30 -45.42
N GLN A 68 59.72 -7.07 -46.25
CA GLN A 68 60.87 -6.58 -47.00
C GLN A 68 60.41 -5.74 -48.20
N ASN A 69 61.15 -4.66 -48.49
CA ASN A 69 61.03 -3.95 -49.75
C ASN A 69 61.69 -4.76 -50.89
N PRO A 70 61.56 -4.34 -52.17
CA PRO A 70 62.23 -5.03 -53.29
C PRO A 70 63.76 -5.13 -53.18
N GLU A 71 64.39 -4.32 -52.33
CA GLU A 71 65.83 -4.31 -52.06
C GLU A 71 66.23 -5.24 -50.90
N GLY A 72 65.27 -5.93 -50.27
CA GLY A 72 65.50 -6.84 -49.15
C GLY A 72 65.55 -6.17 -47.76
N GLN A 73 65.32 -4.86 -47.66
CA GLN A 73 65.32 -4.12 -46.39
C GLN A 73 63.97 -4.27 -45.68
N TRP A 74 63.99 -4.59 -44.38
CA TRP A 74 62.79 -4.72 -43.57
C TRP A 74 62.12 -3.36 -43.31
N THR A 75 60.79 -3.35 -43.44
CA THR A 75 59.93 -2.21 -43.15
C THR A 75 58.80 -2.60 -42.21
N ILE A 76 58.31 -1.63 -41.44
CA ILE A 76 57.10 -1.73 -40.63
C ILE A 76 56.07 -0.69 -41.10
N MET A 77 54.79 -1.06 -41.03
CA MET A 77 53.67 -0.19 -41.31
C MET A 77 52.58 -0.37 -40.24
N ASP A 78 52.09 0.75 -39.71
CA ASP A 78 50.88 0.76 -38.88
C ASP A 78 49.64 0.51 -39.76
N ASN A 79 48.87 -0.54 -39.47
CA ASN A 79 47.68 -0.91 -40.24
C ASN A 79 46.42 -0.26 -39.66
N LYS A 80 46.46 1.07 -39.48
CA LYS A 80 45.40 1.88 -38.85
C LYS A 80 45.02 1.34 -37.46
N SER A 81 46.02 1.03 -36.64
CA SER A 81 45.79 0.58 -35.28
C SER A 81 45.07 1.66 -34.45
N LEU A 82 44.17 1.23 -33.54
CA LEU A 82 43.40 2.15 -32.70
C LEU A 82 44.32 2.91 -31.74
N ASN A 83 45.22 2.16 -31.11
CA ASN A 83 46.13 2.68 -30.12
C ASN A 83 47.53 2.93 -30.70
N GLY A 84 47.73 3.01 -32.02
CA GLY A 84 49.01 3.39 -32.64
C GLY A 84 50.16 2.38 -32.55
N VAL A 85 51.19 2.66 -33.36
CA VAL A 85 52.50 1.99 -33.37
C VAL A 85 53.59 3.05 -33.22
N TRP A 86 54.62 2.74 -32.45
CA TRP A 86 55.78 3.61 -32.28
C TRP A 86 57.06 2.88 -32.64
N LEU A 87 57.97 3.58 -33.32
CA LEU A 87 59.33 3.15 -33.61
C LEU A 87 60.29 4.12 -32.92
N ASN A 88 61.16 3.61 -32.04
CA ASN A 88 62.12 4.42 -31.28
C ASN A 88 61.47 5.64 -30.57
N ARG A 89 60.27 5.43 -30.00
CA ARG A 89 59.43 6.44 -29.32
C ARG A 89 58.73 7.46 -30.22
N GLU A 90 58.97 7.43 -31.53
CA GLU A 90 58.23 8.24 -32.49
C GLU A 90 57.00 7.49 -33.01
N ARG A 91 55.84 8.16 -33.04
CA ARG A 91 54.61 7.55 -33.50
C ARG A 91 54.60 7.47 -35.03
N LEU A 92 54.34 6.28 -35.56
CA LEU A 92 54.24 6.07 -37.00
C LEU A 92 52.94 6.65 -37.55
N GLU A 93 52.99 7.19 -38.77
CA GLU A 93 51.79 7.56 -39.52
C GLU A 93 51.11 6.29 -40.08
N PRO A 94 49.77 6.19 -40.00
CA PRO A 94 49.05 5.02 -40.53
C PRO A 94 49.29 4.82 -42.03
N LEU A 95 49.45 3.56 -42.45
CA LEU A 95 49.67 3.14 -43.84
C LEU A 95 50.96 3.65 -44.53
N LYS A 96 51.90 4.20 -43.76
CA LYS A 96 53.22 4.59 -44.26
C LYS A 96 54.27 3.55 -43.84
N PHE A 97 55.20 3.25 -44.74
CA PHE A 97 56.28 2.30 -44.50
C PHE A 97 57.50 3.00 -43.89
N TYR A 98 58.06 2.39 -42.85
CA TYR A 98 59.24 2.87 -42.15
C TYR A 98 60.29 1.77 -42.12
N PHE A 99 61.54 2.11 -42.44
CA PHE A 99 62.64 1.16 -42.36
C PHE A 99 62.97 0.82 -40.91
N ILE A 100 63.21 -0.46 -40.66
CA ILE A 100 63.67 -0.93 -39.35
C ILE A 100 65.08 -1.48 -39.46
N HIS A 101 65.86 -1.25 -38.41
CA HIS A 101 67.26 -1.63 -38.29
C HIS A 101 67.48 -2.41 -36.99
N LYS A 102 68.64 -3.08 -36.94
CA LYS A 102 69.02 -3.83 -35.74
C LYS A 102 69.20 -2.86 -34.56
N GLY A 103 68.42 -3.05 -33.51
CA GLY A 103 68.46 -2.23 -32.29
C GLY A 103 67.22 -1.38 -32.08
N ASP A 104 66.38 -1.24 -33.11
CA ASP A 104 65.14 -0.46 -33.01
C ASP A 104 64.14 -1.05 -32.02
N GLN A 105 63.38 -0.16 -31.39
CA GLN A 105 62.32 -0.51 -30.44
C GLN A 105 60.95 -0.23 -31.05
N ILE A 106 60.14 -1.28 -31.18
CA ILE A 106 58.75 -1.17 -31.64
C ILE A 106 57.81 -1.31 -30.45
N GLN A 107 56.92 -0.33 -30.26
CA GLN A 107 55.85 -0.37 -29.27
C GLN A 107 54.49 -0.45 -29.97
N LEU A 108 53.62 -1.31 -29.47
CA LEU A 108 52.23 -1.48 -29.94
C LEU A 108 51.28 -1.08 -28.82
N GLY A 109 50.45 -0.06 -29.04
CA GLY A 109 49.60 0.53 -28.00
C GLY A 109 50.30 1.53 -27.06
N VAL A 110 49.52 2.11 -26.14
CA VAL A 110 49.97 3.12 -25.17
C VAL A 110 50.31 2.51 -23.80
N PRO A 111 51.20 3.14 -23.01
CA PRO A 111 51.48 2.70 -21.64
C PRO A 111 50.22 2.76 -20.76
N LEU A 112 50.01 1.74 -19.92
CA LEU A 112 48.97 1.75 -18.90
C LEU A 112 49.40 2.66 -17.74
N GLN A 113 48.84 3.86 -17.65
CA GLN A 113 48.94 4.70 -16.46
C GLN A 113 47.88 4.25 -15.47
N ASN A 114 48.24 3.68 -14.31
CA ASN A 114 47.35 3.59 -13.13
C ASN A 114 48.09 3.11 -11.88
N LYS A 115 47.85 3.76 -10.70
CA LYS A 115 47.77 3.10 -9.36
C LYS A 115 47.65 3.97 -8.08
N GLY A 116 47.65 5.31 -8.13
CA GLY A 116 47.59 6.14 -6.91
C GLY A 116 46.19 6.58 -6.46
N LEU A 117 45.43 7.22 -7.35
CA LEU A 117 44.23 8.00 -7.00
C LEU A 117 42.96 7.16 -6.76
N GLU A 118 42.88 5.94 -7.30
CA GLU A 118 41.66 5.10 -7.20
C GLU A 118 41.47 4.48 -5.81
N LYS A 119 42.54 4.21 -5.05
CA LYS A 119 42.42 3.50 -3.76
C LYS A 119 41.83 4.37 -2.64
N GLU A 120 42.25 5.63 -2.53
CA GLU A 120 41.73 6.54 -1.51
C GLU A 120 40.26 6.89 -1.77
N GLN A 121 39.87 7.09 -3.04
CA GLN A 121 38.48 7.33 -3.41
C GLN A 121 37.58 6.13 -3.10
N VAL A 122 38.03 4.91 -3.40
CA VAL A 122 37.28 3.68 -3.10
C VAL A 122 37.11 3.49 -1.59
N GLU A 123 38.13 3.81 -0.79
CA GLU A 123 38.03 3.67 0.66
C GLU A 123 37.10 4.73 1.28
N ALA A 124 37.14 5.97 0.79
CA ALA A 124 36.19 7.01 1.19
C ALA A 124 34.74 6.63 0.85
N LEU A 125 34.49 6.08 -0.33
CA LEU A 125 33.17 5.59 -0.76
C LEU A 125 32.66 4.44 0.13
N LYS A 126 33.54 3.50 0.51
CA LYS A 126 33.17 2.42 1.43
C LYS A 126 32.78 2.95 2.80
N GLN A 127 33.52 3.94 3.32
CA GLN A 127 33.22 4.52 4.63
C GLN A 127 31.87 5.26 4.62
N GLN A 128 31.59 6.02 3.55
CA GLN A 128 30.28 6.65 3.36
C GLN A 128 29.14 5.61 3.25
N LEU A 129 29.35 4.52 2.53
CA LEU A 129 28.35 3.45 2.41
C LEU A 129 28.09 2.77 3.76
N ALA A 130 29.13 2.51 4.55
CA ALA A 130 29.00 1.93 5.88
C ALA A 130 28.23 2.86 6.82
N GLN A 131 28.52 4.16 6.79
CA GLN A 131 27.80 5.16 7.58
C GLN A 131 26.31 5.23 7.17
N ALA A 132 26.03 5.33 5.87
CA ALA A 132 24.65 5.37 5.36
C ALA A 132 23.86 4.11 5.73
N LEU A 133 24.52 2.94 5.71
CA LEU A 133 23.90 1.68 6.12
C LEU A 133 23.57 1.68 7.62
N GLN A 134 24.46 2.19 8.47
CA GLN A 134 24.24 2.31 9.90
C GLN A 134 23.09 3.28 10.21
N GLU A 135 23.05 4.44 9.56
CA GLU A 135 21.96 5.42 9.70
C GLU A 135 20.61 4.84 9.27
N HIS A 136 20.58 4.09 8.17
CA HIS A 136 19.38 3.40 7.71
C HIS A 136 18.91 2.33 8.72
N GLN A 137 19.83 1.59 9.34
CA GLN A 137 19.48 0.61 10.37
C GLN A 137 18.85 1.28 11.59
N THR A 138 19.41 2.39 12.08
CA THR A 138 18.84 3.12 13.21
C THR A 138 17.45 3.67 12.90
N LEU A 139 17.25 4.22 11.70
CA LEU A 139 15.93 4.71 11.28
C LEU A 139 14.89 3.58 11.20
N MET A 140 15.27 2.40 10.71
CA MET A 140 14.39 1.24 10.66
C MET A 140 14.00 0.75 12.06
N GLU A 141 14.92 0.80 13.03
CA GLU A 141 14.63 0.44 14.43
C GLU A 141 13.65 1.43 15.07
N GLU A 142 13.83 2.73 14.86
CA GLU A 142 12.92 3.77 15.33
C GLU A 142 11.53 3.62 14.71
N LEU A 143 11.47 3.38 13.40
CA LEU A 143 10.21 3.14 12.69
C LEU A 143 9.48 1.89 13.21
N ASN A 144 10.21 0.81 13.46
CA ASN A 144 9.66 -0.42 14.03
C ASN A 144 9.14 -0.21 15.45
N ARG A 145 9.85 0.58 16.27
CA ARG A 145 9.37 0.95 17.61
C ARG A 145 8.08 1.76 17.53
N SER A 146 8.07 2.80 16.69
CA SER A 146 6.88 3.64 16.48
C SER A 146 5.68 2.81 15.98
N LYS A 147 5.90 1.90 15.03
CA LYS A 147 4.87 0.96 14.54
C LYS A 147 4.27 0.14 15.67
N LYS A 148 5.10 -0.43 16.56
CA LYS A 148 4.65 -1.24 17.70
C LYS A 148 3.83 -0.42 18.71
N ASP A 149 4.22 0.83 18.94
CA ASP A 149 3.49 1.74 19.81
C ASP A 149 2.09 2.03 19.22
N PHE A 150 2.01 2.30 17.92
CA PHE A 150 0.72 2.49 17.23
C PHE A 150 -0.15 1.23 17.26
N GLU A 151 0.41 0.05 17.02
CA GLU A 151 -0.33 -1.23 17.11
C GLU A 151 -0.93 -1.42 18.51
N THR A 152 -0.18 -1.08 19.56
CA THR A 152 -0.65 -1.18 20.95
C THR A 152 -1.80 -0.21 21.21
N ILE A 153 -1.71 1.04 20.70
CA ILE A 153 -2.78 2.04 20.82
C ILE A 153 -4.04 1.57 20.10
N ILE A 154 -3.92 1.04 18.88
CA ILE A 154 -5.05 0.52 18.09
C ILE A 154 -5.73 -0.62 18.85
N GLN A 155 -4.97 -1.57 19.40
CA GLN A 155 -5.52 -2.67 20.19
C GLN A 155 -6.28 -2.18 21.43
N ALA A 156 -5.72 -1.22 22.16
CA ALA A 156 -6.38 -0.64 23.33
C ALA A 156 -7.70 0.06 22.94
N LYS A 157 -7.69 0.85 21.86
CA LYS A 157 -8.88 1.57 21.38
C LYS A 157 -9.96 0.64 20.85
N ASN A 158 -9.59 -0.44 20.16
CA ASN A 158 -10.56 -1.44 19.72
C ASN A 158 -11.23 -2.15 20.90
N LYS A 159 -10.49 -2.42 21.99
CA LYS A 159 -11.05 -3.01 23.20
C LYS A 159 -12.04 -2.07 23.90
N GLU A 160 -11.68 -0.79 24.02
CA GLU A 160 -12.56 0.25 24.58
C GLU A 160 -13.85 0.41 23.76
N LEU A 161 -13.74 0.36 22.43
CA LEU A 161 -14.89 0.42 21.53
C LEU A 161 -15.84 -0.76 21.71
N GLU A 162 -15.33 -1.99 21.82
CA GLU A 162 -16.20 -3.15 21.99
C GLU A 162 -16.90 -3.14 23.35
N GLN A 163 -16.20 -2.74 24.42
CA GLN A 163 -16.82 -2.54 25.75
C GLN A 163 -17.96 -1.51 25.69
N THR A 164 -17.72 -0.37 25.05
CA THR A 164 -18.75 0.68 24.88
C THR A 164 -19.95 0.18 24.09
N LYS A 165 -19.71 -0.64 23.07
CA LYS A 165 -20.77 -1.22 22.23
C LYS A 165 -21.61 -2.23 23.00
N GLU A 166 -20.98 -3.10 23.79
CA GLU A 166 -21.68 -4.05 24.68
C GLU A 166 -22.53 -3.32 25.73
N GLU A 167 -21.99 -2.27 26.37
CA GLU A 167 -22.74 -1.46 27.34
C GLU A 167 -23.93 -0.77 26.68
N LYS A 168 -23.73 -0.17 25.50
CA LYS A 168 -24.81 0.47 24.73
C LYS A 168 -25.89 -0.54 24.33
N GLN A 169 -25.52 -1.76 23.94
CA GLN A 169 -26.48 -2.82 23.62
C GLN A 169 -27.29 -3.23 24.86
N LYS A 170 -26.64 -3.38 26.03
CA LYS A 170 -27.34 -3.69 27.29
C LYS A 170 -28.33 -2.60 27.67
N VAL A 171 -27.92 -1.33 27.61
CA VAL A 171 -28.80 -0.18 27.91
C VAL A 171 -29.97 -0.11 26.91
N GLN A 172 -29.71 -0.37 25.63
CA GLN A 172 -30.75 -0.39 24.61
C GLN A 172 -31.76 -1.51 24.86
N ALA A 173 -31.30 -2.73 25.17
CA ALA A 173 -32.17 -3.86 25.50
C ALA A 173 -33.03 -3.59 26.74
N GLN A 174 -32.43 -3.02 27.80
CA GLN A 174 -33.18 -2.62 29.00
C GLN A 174 -34.22 -1.54 28.69
N LYS A 175 -33.88 -0.57 27.83
CA LYS A 175 -34.83 0.45 27.39
C LYS A 175 -36.01 -0.15 26.63
N GLU A 176 -35.74 -1.10 25.72
CA GLU A 176 -36.78 -1.81 24.97
C GLU A 176 -37.69 -2.65 25.88
N GLU A 177 -37.12 -3.32 26.88
CA GLU A 177 -37.88 -4.06 27.89
C GLU A 177 -38.81 -3.14 28.70
N VAL A 178 -38.29 -2.00 29.18
CA VAL A 178 -39.09 -1.01 29.91
C VAL A 178 -40.20 -0.43 29.04
N LEU A 179 -39.91 -0.10 27.77
CA LEU A 179 -40.92 0.39 26.83
C LEU A 179 -42.00 -0.65 26.54
N SER A 180 -41.61 -1.93 26.37
CA SER A 180 -42.55 -3.03 26.19
C SER A 180 -43.46 -3.18 27.39
N HIS A 181 -42.91 -3.14 28.61
CA HIS A 181 -43.70 -3.25 29.84
C HIS A 181 -44.64 -2.05 30.02
N MET A 182 -44.19 -0.84 29.70
CA MET A 182 -45.06 0.35 29.71
C MET A 182 -46.21 0.24 28.72
N ASN A 183 -45.97 -0.29 27.52
CA ASN A 183 -47.03 -0.47 26.52
C ASN A 183 -48.07 -1.51 26.97
N ASP A 184 -47.62 -2.61 27.59
CA ASP A 184 -48.51 -3.65 28.13
C ASP A 184 -49.47 -3.09 29.21
N VAL A 185 -48.96 -2.25 30.12
CA VAL A 185 -49.80 -1.57 31.13
C VAL A 185 -50.82 -0.63 30.48
N LEU A 186 -50.42 0.10 29.44
CA LEU A 186 -51.31 1.02 28.74
C LEU A 186 -52.46 0.30 28.03
N GLU A 187 -52.14 -0.77 27.30
CA GLU A 187 -53.11 -1.53 26.51
C GLU A 187 -54.06 -2.33 27.41
N ASN A 188 -53.57 -2.97 28.47
CA ASN A 188 -54.39 -3.87 29.28
C ASN A 188 -55.13 -3.19 30.44
N GLU A 189 -54.52 -2.19 31.10
CA GLU A 189 -55.05 -1.66 32.37
C GLU A 189 -55.73 -0.28 32.21
N LEU A 190 -55.40 0.48 31.16
CA LEU A 190 -55.82 1.87 31.00
C LEU A 190 -56.78 2.11 29.82
N GLN A 191 -57.25 1.03 29.20
CA GLN A 191 -58.16 1.08 28.05
C GLN A 191 -59.63 0.94 28.47
N CYS A 192 -60.49 1.76 27.87
CA CYS A 192 -61.93 1.71 28.09
C CYS A 192 -62.58 0.64 27.20
N ILE A 193 -63.13 -0.42 27.82
CA ILE A 193 -63.79 -1.54 27.12
C ILE A 193 -64.94 -1.13 26.18
N ILE A 194 -65.54 0.06 26.37
CA ILE A 194 -66.65 0.53 25.53
C ILE A 194 -66.16 1.08 24.19
N CYS A 195 -65.03 1.79 24.17
CA CYS A 195 -64.52 2.46 22.97
C CYS A 195 -63.17 1.95 22.50
N SER A 196 -62.52 1.07 23.26
CA SER A 196 -61.17 0.55 22.99
C SER A 196 -60.12 1.66 22.85
N GLU A 197 -60.27 2.73 23.63
CA GLU A 197 -59.34 3.86 23.69
C GLU A 197 -58.88 4.05 25.13
N TYR A 198 -57.70 4.66 25.34
CA TYR A 198 -57.28 5.05 26.69
C TYR A 198 -58.32 5.94 27.36
N PHE A 199 -58.51 5.79 28.67
CA PHE A 199 -59.53 6.55 29.38
C PHE A 199 -59.39 8.07 29.12
N ILE A 200 -60.52 8.71 28.81
CA ILE A 200 -60.67 10.15 28.69
C ILE A 200 -61.65 10.56 29.78
N GLU A 201 -61.18 11.37 30.73
CA GLU A 201 -61.90 11.74 31.94
C GLU A 201 -62.40 10.48 32.67
N ALA A 202 -61.45 9.70 33.18
CA ALA A 202 -61.71 8.39 33.78
C ALA A 202 -62.73 8.48 34.92
N VAL A 203 -63.74 7.60 34.88
CA VAL A 203 -64.78 7.49 35.90
C VAL A 203 -64.83 6.07 36.41
N THR A 204 -64.65 5.92 37.72
CA THR A 204 -64.75 4.65 38.43
C THR A 204 -66.12 4.53 39.10
N LEU A 205 -66.76 3.37 38.92
CA LEU A 205 -68.07 3.05 39.49
C LEU A 205 -67.93 2.48 40.91
N ASN A 206 -69.04 2.38 41.65
CA ASN A 206 -69.08 1.70 42.96
C ASN A 206 -68.64 0.23 42.95
N CYS A 207 -68.57 -0.40 41.77
CA CYS A 207 -68.05 -1.76 41.59
C CYS A 207 -66.54 -1.79 41.23
N ALA A 208 -65.84 -0.65 41.33
CA ALA A 208 -64.43 -0.45 41.01
C ALA A 208 -64.02 -0.57 39.52
N HIS A 209 -64.97 -0.74 38.60
CA HIS A 209 -64.68 -0.70 37.16
C HIS A 209 -64.63 0.74 36.64
N SER A 210 -63.66 1.01 35.77
CA SER A 210 -63.39 2.34 35.20
C SER A 210 -63.75 2.42 33.72
N PHE A 211 -64.23 3.59 33.30
CA PHE A 211 -64.66 3.89 31.93
C PHE A 211 -64.35 5.36 31.59
N CYS A 212 -64.37 5.73 30.31
CA CYS A 212 -64.43 7.14 29.95
C CYS A 212 -65.74 7.75 30.46
N SER A 213 -65.69 8.97 31.00
CA SER A 213 -66.89 9.72 31.46
C SER A 213 -68.00 9.74 30.41
N TYR A 214 -67.64 10.05 29.15
CA TYR A 214 -68.56 10.06 28.03
C TYR A 214 -69.21 8.67 27.79
N CYS A 215 -68.38 7.62 27.71
CA CYS A 215 -68.83 6.27 27.35
C CYS A 215 -69.82 5.70 28.36
N ILE A 216 -69.51 5.83 29.66
CA ILE A 216 -70.41 5.32 30.70
C ILE A 216 -71.69 6.15 30.80
N SER A 217 -71.61 7.46 30.57
CA SER A 217 -72.79 8.34 30.54
C SER A 217 -73.72 7.99 29.38
N GLU A 218 -73.19 7.62 28.21
CA GLU A 218 -74.01 7.14 27.08
C GLU A 218 -74.62 5.76 27.34
N TRP A 219 -73.89 4.85 27.99
CA TRP A 219 -74.39 3.53 28.37
C TRP A 219 -75.55 3.62 29.36
N MET A 220 -75.42 4.47 30.38
CA MET A 220 -76.43 4.69 31.42
C MET A 220 -77.77 5.22 30.88
N LYS A 221 -77.81 5.79 29.68
CA LYS A 221 -79.10 6.14 29.04
C LYS A 221 -79.96 4.92 28.70
N ARG A 222 -79.34 3.75 28.60
CA ARG A 222 -79.98 2.48 28.21
C ARG A 222 -80.09 1.52 29.40
N LYS A 223 -79.02 1.37 30.18
CA LYS A 223 -78.96 0.45 31.33
C LYS A 223 -78.15 1.06 32.47
N ILE A 224 -78.70 1.05 33.69
CA ILE A 224 -78.04 1.55 34.91
C ILE A 224 -77.24 0.42 35.60
N GLU A 225 -76.52 -0.35 34.81
CA GLU A 225 -75.71 -1.48 35.26
C GLU A 225 -74.30 -1.38 34.67
N CYS A 226 -73.29 -1.82 35.42
CA CYS A 226 -71.91 -1.85 34.96
C CYS A 226 -71.76 -2.72 33.69
N PRO A 227 -71.14 -2.21 32.61
CA PRO A 227 -70.90 -2.99 31.38
C PRO A 227 -70.09 -4.28 31.57
N ILE A 228 -69.24 -4.34 32.60
CA ILE A 228 -68.33 -5.47 32.85
C ILE A 228 -69.00 -6.50 33.77
N CYS A 229 -69.37 -6.09 34.99
CA CYS A 229 -69.85 -7.01 36.01
C CYS A 229 -71.37 -6.99 36.25
N ARG A 230 -72.11 -6.15 35.52
CA ARG A 230 -73.58 -6.01 35.57
C ARG A 230 -74.16 -5.57 36.93
N LYS A 231 -73.33 -5.19 37.90
CA LYS A 231 -73.79 -4.59 39.17
C LYS A 231 -74.45 -3.23 38.94
N ASP A 232 -75.48 -2.92 39.71
CA ASP A 232 -76.15 -1.62 39.69
C ASP A 232 -75.18 -0.48 39.98
N ILE A 233 -75.34 0.60 39.19
CA ILE A 233 -74.54 1.81 39.32
C ILE A 233 -75.19 2.72 40.35
N LYS A 234 -74.60 2.79 41.55
CA LYS A 234 -75.07 3.63 42.67
C LYS A 234 -74.31 4.94 42.76
N SER A 235 -73.01 4.91 42.42
CA SER A 235 -72.16 6.10 42.41
C SER A 235 -71.12 5.99 41.31
N LYS A 236 -70.63 7.16 40.89
CA LYS A 236 -69.56 7.32 39.92
C LYS A 236 -68.63 8.44 40.39
N THR A 237 -67.33 8.22 40.32
CA THR A 237 -66.32 9.17 40.81
C THR A 237 -65.25 9.34 39.75
N HIS A 238 -64.90 10.59 39.43
CA HIS A 238 -63.79 10.89 38.53
C HIS A 238 -62.46 10.51 39.19
N SER A 239 -61.58 9.86 38.43
CA SER A 239 -60.26 9.46 38.89
C SER A 239 -59.18 10.34 38.27
N LEU A 240 -58.89 11.45 38.95
CA LEU A 240 -57.81 12.36 38.55
C LEU A 240 -56.44 11.66 38.52
N VAL A 241 -56.25 10.62 39.34
CA VAL A 241 -55.02 9.83 39.33
C VAL A 241 -54.87 9.10 38.01
N LEU A 242 -55.91 8.42 37.53
CA LEU A 242 -55.88 7.73 36.24
C LEU A 242 -55.68 8.72 35.08
N ASP A 243 -56.39 9.86 35.11
CA ASP A 243 -56.23 10.90 34.09
C ASP A 243 -54.79 11.42 34.05
N ASN A 244 -54.21 11.80 35.19
CA ASN A 244 -52.84 12.28 35.28
C ASN A 244 -51.81 11.22 34.87
N CYS A 245 -52.04 9.95 35.21
CA CYS A 245 -51.17 8.84 34.80
C CYS A 245 -51.20 8.67 33.28
N ILE A 246 -52.39 8.62 32.68
CA ILE A 246 -52.56 8.46 31.24
C ILE A 246 -51.94 9.63 30.49
N ASP A 247 -52.17 10.86 30.92
CA ASP A 247 -51.64 12.04 30.24
C ASP A 247 -50.09 12.03 30.24
N LYS A 248 -49.46 11.75 31.39
CA LYS A 248 -47.99 11.61 31.49
C LYS A 248 -47.43 10.46 30.66
N MET A 249 -48.17 9.36 30.55
CA MET A 249 -47.73 8.20 29.76
C MET A 249 -47.87 8.47 28.27
N VAL A 250 -48.99 9.06 27.84
CA VAL A 250 -49.26 9.40 26.44
C VAL A 250 -48.24 10.42 25.91
N ASP A 251 -47.73 11.33 26.74
CA ASP A 251 -46.63 12.24 26.38
C ASP A 251 -45.36 11.53 25.91
N ASN A 252 -45.16 10.25 26.26
CA ASN A 252 -44.01 9.46 25.86
C ASN A 252 -44.30 8.47 24.72
N LEU A 253 -45.53 8.45 24.19
CA LEU A 253 -45.92 7.60 23.06
C LEU A 253 -45.70 8.29 21.71
N SER A 254 -45.94 7.55 20.63
CA SER A 254 -45.83 8.06 19.25
C SER A 254 -46.79 9.23 19.01
N SER A 255 -46.41 10.12 18.08
CA SER A 255 -47.24 11.28 17.71
C SER A 255 -48.62 10.87 17.24
N GLU A 256 -48.74 9.74 16.54
CA GLU A 256 -50.00 9.18 16.06
C GLU A 256 -51.00 8.91 17.20
N VAL A 257 -50.54 8.29 18.29
CA VAL A 257 -51.38 8.00 19.46
C VAL A 257 -51.85 9.28 20.14
N LYS A 258 -50.95 10.27 20.26
CA LYS A 258 -51.26 11.57 20.84
C LYS A 258 -52.34 12.31 20.05
N GLU A 259 -52.16 12.37 18.73
CA GLU A 259 -53.11 13.04 17.82
C GLU A 259 -54.49 12.38 17.88
N ARG A 260 -54.55 11.04 17.78
CA ARG A 260 -55.81 10.29 17.91
C ARG A 260 -56.54 10.59 19.22
N ARG A 261 -55.81 10.62 20.34
CA ARG A 261 -56.40 10.96 21.65
C ARG A 261 -56.95 12.40 21.67
N ILE A 262 -56.21 13.36 21.13
CA ILE A 262 -56.63 14.77 21.06
C ILE A 262 -57.91 14.91 20.24
N ASP A 263 -57.99 14.25 19.08
CA ASP A 263 -59.16 14.30 18.20
C ASP A 263 -60.40 13.71 18.88
N LEU A 264 -60.25 12.57 19.56
CA LEU A 264 -61.33 11.96 20.34
C LEU A 264 -61.79 12.86 21.50
N ILE A 265 -60.87 13.52 22.21
CA ILE A 265 -61.22 14.49 23.25
C ILE A 265 -62.01 15.65 22.65
N ARG A 266 -61.57 16.18 21.50
CA ARG A 266 -62.24 17.29 20.80
C ARG A 266 -63.64 16.90 20.36
N GLU A 267 -63.80 15.73 19.76
CA GLU A 267 -65.09 15.20 19.31
C GLU A 267 -66.08 15.06 20.48
N ARG A 268 -65.64 14.46 21.59
CA ARG A 268 -66.49 14.25 22.78
C ARG A 268 -66.90 15.57 23.44
N LYS A 269 -66.03 16.58 23.45
CA LYS A 269 -66.39 17.94 23.91
C LYS A 269 -67.51 18.52 23.06
N VAL A 270 -67.45 18.43 21.73
CA VAL A 270 -68.51 18.93 20.83
C VAL A 270 -69.84 18.20 21.07
N LEU A 271 -69.80 16.88 21.23
CA LEU A 271 -71.00 16.06 21.48
C LEU A 271 -71.61 16.27 22.88
N GLY A 272 -70.82 16.72 23.85
CA GLY A 272 -71.26 17.11 25.19
C GLY A 272 -71.92 18.50 25.24
N SER A 273 -71.48 19.44 24.40
CA SER A 273 -71.98 20.82 24.34
C SER A 273 -73.30 21.00 23.58
N ARG A 274 -73.79 19.99 22.85
CA ARG A 274 -75.05 20.08 22.09
C ARG A 274 -76.27 20.04 23.04
N PRO A 275 -77.24 20.98 22.91
CA PRO A 275 -78.47 20.96 23.69
C PRO A 275 -79.21 19.62 23.54
N LYS A 276 -79.82 19.12 24.62
CA LYS A 276 -80.47 17.79 24.72
C LYS A 276 -81.50 17.47 23.60
N ALA A 277 -82.01 18.47 22.88
CA ALA A 277 -83.06 18.33 21.86
C ALA A 277 -82.61 17.77 20.50
N LEU A 278 -81.30 17.68 20.19
CA LEU A 278 -80.80 17.31 18.84
C LEU A 278 -80.08 15.95 18.76
N ARG A 279 -80.11 15.14 19.83
CA ARG A 279 -79.31 13.89 19.94
C ARG A 279 -79.93 12.65 19.27
N THR A 280 -81.12 12.72 18.67
CA THR A 280 -81.86 11.53 18.17
C THR A 280 -81.68 11.19 16.69
N SER A 281 -80.91 11.93 15.88
CA SER A 281 -80.98 11.77 14.42
C SER A 281 -79.80 11.08 13.73
N ALA A 282 -78.85 10.46 14.44
CA ALA A 282 -77.70 9.81 13.79
C ALA A 282 -77.45 8.40 14.33
N LYS A 283 -78.28 7.44 13.92
CA LYS A 283 -77.92 6.01 13.90
C LYS A 283 -78.82 5.24 12.92
N ARG A 284 -78.45 5.31 11.65
CA ARG A 284 -78.66 4.26 10.64
C ARG A 284 -77.72 4.60 9.49
N LEU A 285 -76.66 3.81 9.36
CA LEU A 285 -76.22 3.21 8.11
C LEU A 285 -75.21 2.12 8.52
N SER A 286 -75.63 0.92 8.15
CA SER A 286 -74.98 -0.39 8.23
C SER A 286 -73.61 -0.45 7.58
#